data_AF-A0A7S1YHB7-F1
#
_entry.id   AF-A0A7S1YHB7-F1
#
_cell.length_a   1.000
_cell.length_b   1.000
_cell.length_c   1.000
_cell.angle_alpha   90.00
_cell.angle_beta   90.00
_cell.angle_gamma   90.00
#
_symmetry.space_group_name_H-M   'P 1'
#
loop_
_entity.id
_entity.type
_entity.pdbx_description
1 polymer ?
#
loop_
_entity_poly.entity_id
_entity_poly.type
_entity_poly.pdbx_seq_one_letter_code
_entity_poly.pdbx_strand_id
1 'polypeptide(L)'
;HPPPPQPFPFPYKQSNMFSHCSVLFLLSLLPPSLSLPSFPGAVGFGSDNPGGRSGAVFKVTSLANDGPGTLRAALEAEADTRTVIFDVGGTITVTSSLDIPADTTIAGQTAPPDSGGITIRAAPSLSSQTMAVRGDNVIVRYLRFRRGASSAPTCCGDNLLIA
;
A
#
# COMPACT_ATOMS: atom_id res chain seq x y z
N HIS A 1 -20.78 70.69 61.29
CA HIS A 1 -19.98 69.57 60.75
C HIS A 1 -20.88 68.77 59.81
N PRO A 2 -20.63 68.72 58.49
CA PRO A 2 -21.40 67.83 57.61
C PRO A 2 -20.84 66.40 57.68
N PRO A 3 -21.68 65.36 57.51
CA PRO A 3 -21.24 63.97 57.49
C PRO A 3 -20.49 63.63 56.18
N PRO A 4 -19.56 62.67 56.20
CA PRO A 4 -18.78 62.29 55.02
C PRO A 4 -19.66 61.60 53.96
N PRO A 5 -19.39 61.82 52.65
CA PRO A 5 -20.15 61.21 51.57
C PRO A 5 -19.90 59.69 51.50
N GLN A 6 -20.99 58.94 51.27
CA GLN A 6 -20.96 57.49 51.09
C GLN A 6 -20.49 57.13 49.66
N PRO A 7 -19.72 56.04 49.46
CA PRO A 7 -19.27 55.63 48.13
C PRO A 7 -20.41 54.98 47.32
N PHE A 8 -20.54 55.40 46.05
CA PHE A 8 -21.44 54.80 45.07
C PHE A 8 -20.95 53.42 44.61
N PRO A 9 -21.84 52.48 44.22
CA PRO A 9 -21.43 51.18 43.69
C PRO A 9 -20.94 51.33 42.24
N PHE A 10 -19.68 50.97 41.98
CA PHE A 10 -19.22 50.76 40.62
C PHE A 10 -19.80 49.44 40.07
N PRO A 11 -20.31 49.39 38.82
CA PRO A 11 -20.65 48.13 38.20
C PRO A 11 -19.36 47.37 37.83
N TYR A 12 -19.22 46.14 38.30
CA TYR A 12 -18.19 45.21 37.84
C TYR A 12 -18.53 44.78 36.41
N LYS A 13 -17.70 45.18 35.44
CA LYS A 13 -17.82 44.74 34.05
C LYS A 13 -17.34 43.29 33.95
N GLN A 14 -18.29 42.36 33.87
CA GLN A 14 -18.07 40.95 33.59
C GLN A 14 -17.55 40.83 32.14
N SER A 15 -16.24 40.75 31.96
CA SER A 15 -15.64 40.49 30.65
C SER A 15 -15.72 39.00 30.34
N ASN A 16 -16.48 38.66 29.30
CA ASN A 16 -16.59 37.33 28.69
C ASN A 16 -15.21 36.69 28.46
N MET A 17 -14.80 35.80 29.36
CA MET A 17 -13.57 35.00 29.21
C MET A 17 -13.85 33.50 28.99
N PHE A 18 -15.11 33.14 28.70
CA PHE A 18 -15.54 31.75 28.53
C PHE A 18 -16.19 31.54 27.16
N SER A 19 -15.43 31.62 26.07
CA SER A 19 -15.95 31.21 24.75
C SER A 19 -14.95 30.52 23.83
N HIS A 20 -13.69 30.36 24.24
CA HIS A 20 -12.64 29.77 23.39
C HIS A 20 -12.08 28.43 23.92
N CYS A 21 -12.30 28.08 25.20
CA CYS A 21 -11.87 26.78 25.74
C CYS A 21 -12.76 25.61 25.30
N SER A 22 -14.02 25.87 24.90
CA SER A 22 -14.97 24.78 24.64
C SER A 22 -14.79 24.12 23.27
N VAL A 23 -14.14 24.79 22.32
CA VAL A 23 -13.86 24.23 20.98
C VAL A 23 -12.54 23.45 20.95
N LEU A 24 -11.55 23.83 21.78
CA LEU A 24 -10.28 23.10 21.90
C LEU A 24 -10.41 21.77 22.66
N PHE A 25 -11.43 21.61 23.52
CA PHE A 25 -11.64 20.37 24.27
C PHE A 25 -12.38 19.27 23.47
N LEU A 26 -12.99 19.60 22.33
CA LEU A 26 -13.66 18.62 21.46
C LEU A 26 -12.74 18.03 20.38
N LEU A 27 -11.53 18.55 20.19
CA LEU A 27 -10.56 18.04 19.21
C LEU A 27 -9.61 16.97 19.80
N SER A 28 -9.66 16.72 21.11
CA SER A 28 -8.81 15.73 21.80
C SER A 28 -9.42 14.32 21.89
N LEU A 29 -10.62 14.12 21.34
CA LEU A 29 -11.32 12.83 21.30
C LEU A 29 -11.21 12.12 19.94
N LEU A 30 -10.17 12.40 19.14
CA LEU A 30 -9.89 11.55 18.00
C LEU A 30 -9.47 10.17 18.55
N PRO A 31 -10.24 9.09 18.32
CA PRO A 31 -9.80 7.76 18.73
C PRO A 31 -8.44 7.47 18.08
N PRO A 32 -7.53 6.75 18.76
CA PRO A 32 -6.30 6.28 18.13
C PRO A 32 -6.70 5.57 16.84
N SER A 33 -6.07 5.93 15.72
CA SER A 33 -6.31 5.28 14.44
C SER A 33 -6.00 3.80 14.62
N LEU A 34 -7.04 2.97 14.74
CA LEU A 34 -6.91 1.52 14.74
C LEU A 34 -6.21 1.15 13.45
N SER A 35 -4.97 0.65 13.58
CA SER A 35 -4.18 0.22 12.45
C SER A 35 -4.97 -0.83 11.68
N LEU A 36 -5.32 -0.50 10.44
CA LEU A 36 -6.12 -1.40 9.63
C LEU A 36 -5.20 -2.52 9.15
N PRO A 37 -5.54 -3.79 9.39
CA PRO A 37 -4.70 -4.88 8.96
C PRO A 37 -4.50 -4.82 7.44
N SER A 38 -3.30 -5.20 7.00
CA SER A 38 -2.84 -5.24 5.61
C SER A 38 -3.77 -6.08 4.75
N PHE A 39 -4.34 -7.13 5.35
CA PHE A 39 -5.46 -7.91 4.81
C PHE A 39 -6.26 -8.60 5.93
N PRO A 40 -7.50 -9.07 5.66
CA PRO A 40 -8.27 -9.81 6.66
C PRO A 40 -7.50 -11.01 7.21
N GLY A 41 -7.32 -11.04 8.53
CA GLY A 41 -6.59 -12.10 9.23
C GLY A 41 -5.06 -11.93 9.28
N ALA A 42 -4.50 -10.79 8.85
CA ALA A 42 -3.07 -10.53 8.97
C ALA A 42 -2.64 -10.44 10.45
N VAL A 43 -1.52 -11.10 10.79
CA VAL A 43 -0.90 -11.10 12.12
C VAL A 43 0.63 -11.04 11.97
N GLY A 44 1.35 -10.72 13.06
CA GLY A 44 2.81 -10.63 13.07
C GLY A 44 3.35 -9.28 12.58
N PHE A 45 4.67 -9.18 12.37
CA PHE A 45 5.35 -7.90 12.10
C PHE A 45 4.93 -7.19 10.81
N GLY A 46 4.28 -7.89 9.87
CA GLY A 46 3.73 -7.31 8.64
C GLY A 46 2.22 -7.07 8.68
N SER A 47 1.57 -7.22 9.84
CA SER A 47 0.10 -7.12 9.94
C SER A 47 -0.44 -5.76 9.55
N ASP A 48 0.34 -4.71 9.77
CA ASP A 48 -0.10 -3.32 9.68
C ASP A 48 0.49 -2.62 8.44
N ASN A 49 1.10 -3.39 7.54
CA ASN A 49 1.69 -2.88 6.31
C ASN A 49 0.60 -2.23 5.42
N PRO A 50 0.72 -0.93 5.07
CA PRO A 50 -0.30 -0.23 4.29
C PRO A 50 -0.38 -0.71 2.84
N GLY A 51 0.71 -1.25 2.29
CA GLY A 51 0.78 -1.66 0.89
C GLY A 51 0.46 -0.53 -0.07
N GLY A 52 -0.22 -0.88 -1.16
CA GLY A 52 -0.79 0.03 -2.14
C GLY A 52 -2.09 0.75 -1.75
N ARG A 53 -2.47 0.79 -0.47
CA ARG A 53 -3.74 1.38 -0.03
C ARG A 53 -3.77 2.88 -0.33
N SER A 54 -4.93 3.40 -0.72
CA SER A 54 -5.15 4.81 -1.12
C SER A 54 -4.41 5.28 -2.39
N GLY A 55 -3.65 4.39 -3.03
CA GLY A 55 -2.95 4.66 -4.28
C GLY A 55 -3.77 4.44 -5.55
N ALA A 56 -3.10 4.59 -6.69
CA ALA A 56 -3.68 4.33 -8.00
C ALA A 56 -3.92 2.83 -8.22
N VAL A 57 -4.98 2.48 -8.95
CA VAL A 57 -5.27 1.09 -9.32
C VAL A 57 -4.82 0.83 -10.75
N PHE A 58 -3.92 -0.13 -10.92
CA PHE A 58 -3.43 -0.58 -12.22
C PHE A 58 -4.01 -1.94 -12.57
N LYS A 59 -4.63 -2.04 -13.75
CA LYS A 59 -5.25 -3.26 -14.24
C LYS A 59 -4.33 -3.96 -15.23
N VAL A 60 -3.94 -5.19 -14.91
CA VAL A 60 -3.24 -6.07 -15.84
C VAL A 60 -4.27 -6.73 -16.75
N THR A 61 -4.17 -6.45 -18.04
CA THR A 61 -5.06 -6.93 -19.10
C THR A 61 -4.33 -7.83 -20.11
N SER A 62 -3.00 -7.97 -19.97
CA SER A 62 -2.16 -8.80 -20.82
C SER A 62 -1.18 -9.65 -20.01
N LEU A 63 -0.94 -10.89 -20.46
CA LEU A 63 0.04 -11.82 -19.88
C LEU A 63 1.41 -11.75 -20.55
N ALA A 64 1.61 -10.80 -21.48
CA ALA A 64 2.90 -10.58 -22.12
C ALA A 64 3.96 -10.09 -21.11
N ASN A 65 5.24 -10.26 -21.45
CA ASN A 65 6.36 -9.80 -20.61
C ASN A 65 6.37 -8.27 -20.43
N ASP A 66 6.18 -7.53 -21.53
CA ASP A 66 6.30 -6.07 -21.59
C ASP A 66 5.21 -5.44 -22.45
N GLY A 67 5.09 -4.13 -22.35
CA GLY A 67 4.15 -3.32 -23.14
C GLY A 67 2.88 -2.96 -22.36
N PRO A 68 1.99 -2.16 -22.97
CA PRO A 68 0.79 -1.66 -22.31
C PRO A 68 -0.09 -2.79 -21.74
N GLY A 69 -0.62 -2.58 -20.54
CA GLY A 69 -1.52 -3.53 -19.87
C GLY A 69 -0.86 -4.77 -19.28
N THR A 70 0.47 -4.86 -19.30
CA THR A 70 1.22 -5.96 -18.65
C THR A 70 1.49 -5.67 -17.17
N LEU A 71 1.87 -6.71 -16.43
CA LEU A 71 2.32 -6.56 -15.04
C LEU A 71 3.56 -5.65 -14.94
N ARG A 72 4.49 -5.74 -15.89
CA ARG A 72 5.66 -4.85 -15.91
C ARG A 72 5.26 -3.40 -16.04
N ALA A 73 4.39 -3.08 -17.02
CA ALA A 73 3.92 -1.72 -17.20
C ALA A 73 3.19 -1.17 -15.95
N ALA A 74 2.47 -2.01 -15.20
CA ALA A 74 1.86 -1.61 -13.94
C ALA A 74 2.86 -1.33 -12.82
N LEU A 75 3.98 -2.07 -12.77
CA LEU A 75 5.06 -1.87 -11.79
C LEU A 75 5.98 -0.71 -12.13
N GLU A 76 6.15 -0.39 -13.42
CA GLU A 76 7.00 0.70 -13.90
C GLU A 76 6.25 2.02 -14.09
N ALA A 77 4.91 2.00 -13.99
CA ALA A 77 4.11 3.22 -14.10
C ALA A 77 4.48 4.24 -13.00
N GLU A 78 4.42 5.52 -13.35
CA GLU A 78 4.61 6.64 -12.43
C GLU A 78 3.45 6.70 -11.44
N ALA A 79 3.71 6.36 -10.18
CA ALA A 79 2.77 6.44 -9.06
C ALA A 79 3.50 6.38 -7.72
N ASP A 80 3.10 7.18 -6.73
CA ASP A 80 3.70 7.09 -5.39
C ASP A 80 3.24 5.83 -4.64
N THR A 81 1.99 5.42 -4.86
CA THR A 81 1.38 4.25 -4.20
C THR A 81 0.48 3.55 -5.20
N ARG A 82 0.51 2.21 -5.24
CA ARG A 82 -0.17 1.46 -6.30
C ARG A 82 -0.76 0.13 -5.86
N THR A 83 -1.97 -0.16 -6.33
CA THR A 83 -2.59 -1.49 -6.23
C THR A 83 -2.73 -2.08 -7.63
N VAL A 84 -2.08 -3.22 -7.84
CA VAL A 84 -2.14 -3.99 -9.09
C VAL A 84 -3.20 -5.09 -8.96
N ILE A 85 -4.17 -5.06 -9.87
CA ILE A 85 -5.23 -6.07 -10.01
C ILE A 85 -5.19 -6.70 -11.41
N PHE A 86 -5.83 -7.85 -11.57
CA PHE A 86 -5.73 -8.67 -12.77
C PHE A 86 -7.12 -8.89 -13.38
N ASP A 87 -7.33 -8.39 -14.61
CA ASP A 87 -8.53 -8.68 -15.41
C ASP A 87 -8.38 -9.97 -16.23
N VAL A 88 -7.14 -10.46 -16.37
CA VAL A 88 -6.78 -11.72 -17.04
C VAL A 88 -6.02 -12.62 -16.07
N GLY A 89 -5.95 -13.93 -16.35
CA GLY A 89 -5.07 -14.80 -15.59
C GLY A 89 -4.50 -15.96 -16.38
N GLY A 90 -3.46 -16.59 -15.83
CA GLY A 90 -2.62 -17.55 -16.52
C GLY A 90 -1.16 -17.39 -16.15
N THR A 91 -0.26 -17.72 -17.08
CA THR A 91 1.18 -17.67 -16.86
C THR A 91 1.80 -16.45 -17.56
N ILE A 92 2.46 -15.60 -16.78
CA ILE A 92 3.29 -14.49 -17.27
C ILE A 92 4.73 -14.99 -17.32
N THR A 93 5.28 -15.13 -18.53
CA THR A 93 6.66 -15.57 -18.71
C THR A 93 7.57 -14.34 -18.84
N VAL A 94 8.44 -14.15 -17.85
CA VAL A 94 9.30 -12.98 -17.75
C VAL A 94 10.69 -13.26 -18.34
N THR A 95 11.21 -12.30 -19.11
CA THR A 95 12.56 -12.38 -19.70
C THR A 95 13.61 -11.62 -18.90
N SER A 96 13.18 -10.78 -17.95
CA SER A 96 13.98 -10.03 -16.99
C SER A 96 13.23 -9.88 -15.67
N SER A 97 13.93 -9.59 -14.57
CA SER A 97 13.32 -9.39 -13.23
C SER A 97 12.18 -8.37 -13.28
N LEU A 98 11.09 -8.67 -12.57
CA LEU A 98 10.04 -7.71 -12.22
C LEU A 98 10.40 -7.07 -10.89
N ASP A 99 10.74 -5.79 -10.90
CA ASP A 99 11.09 -5.07 -9.70
C ASP A 99 9.81 -4.43 -9.11
N ILE A 100 9.51 -4.75 -7.85
CA ILE A 100 8.36 -4.23 -7.12
C ILE A 100 8.82 -3.02 -6.30
N PRO A 101 8.36 -1.81 -6.62
CA PRO A 101 8.68 -0.61 -5.86
C PRO A 101 7.97 -0.61 -4.50
N ALA A 102 8.34 0.32 -3.64
CA ALA A 102 7.66 0.54 -2.36
C ALA A 102 6.16 0.82 -2.53
N ASP A 103 5.41 0.72 -1.43
CA ASP A 103 3.99 1.11 -1.35
C ASP A 103 3.12 0.44 -2.44
N THR A 104 3.34 -0.86 -2.62
CA THR A 104 2.72 -1.66 -3.70
C THR A 104 1.93 -2.84 -3.15
N THR A 105 0.67 -2.99 -3.59
CA THR A 105 -0.12 -4.21 -3.40
C THR A 105 -0.30 -4.94 -4.72
N ILE A 106 0.11 -6.20 -4.82
CA ILE A 106 -0.21 -7.09 -5.94
C ILE A 106 -1.29 -8.08 -5.48
N ALA A 107 -2.50 -7.91 -6.00
CA ALA A 107 -3.69 -8.65 -5.58
C ALA A 107 -4.04 -9.78 -6.56
N GLY A 108 -3.29 -10.88 -6.54
CA GLY A 108 -3.46 -12.01 -7.46
C GLY A 108 -4.83 -12.69 -7.42
N GLN A 109 -5.58 -12.56 -6.33
CA GLN A 109 -6.93 -13.12 -6.17
C GLN A 109 -7.99 -12.43 -7.04
N THR A 110 -7.65 -11.29 -7.63
CA THR A 110 -8.57 -10.55 -8.54
C THR A 110 -8.65 -11.17 -9.93
N ALA A 111 -7.70 -12.05 -10.29
CA ALA A 111 -7.73 -12.77 -11.56
C ALA A 111 -9.03 -13.57 -11.72
N PRO A 112 -9.54 -13.75 -12.96
CA PRO A 112 -10.78 -14.48 -13.21
C PRO A 112 -10.75 -15.90 -12.59
N PRO A 113 -11.84 -16.36 -11.94
CA PRO A 113 -11.85 -17.61 -11.19
C PRO A 113 -11.49 -18.84 -12.04
N ASP A 114 -11.93 -18.86 -13.30
CA ASP A 114 -11.69 -19.95 -14.25
C ASP A 114 -10.30 -19.91 -14.91
N SER A 115 -9.52 -18.85 -14.67
CA SER A 115 -8.17 -18.71 -15.26
C SER A 115 -7.13 -19.57 -14.53
N GLY A 116 -7.50 -20.13 -13.38
CA GLY A 116 -6.59 -20.82 -12.47
C GLY A 116 -5.62 -19.88 -11.74
N GLY A 117 -5.78 -18.55 -11.77
CA GLY A 117 -4.95 -17.55 -11.08
C GLY A 117 -3.68 -17.09 -11.83
N ILE A 118 -2.80 -16.34 -11.17
CA ILE A 118 -1.56 -15.80 -11.78
C ILE A 118 -0.35 -16.68 -11.45
N THR A 119 0.46 -16.98 -12.45
CA THR A 119 1.76 -17.63 -12.31
C THR A 119 2.85 -16.79 -12.95
N ILE A 120 3.89 -16.45 -12.19
CA ILE A 120 5.11 -15.84 -12.72
C ILE A 120 6.09 -16.97 -13.06
N ARG A 121 6.63 -16.94 -14.28
CA ARG A 121 7.56 -17.96 -14.78
C ARG A 121 8.79 -17.31 -15.40
N ALA A 122 9.97 -17.88 -15.16
CA ALA A 122 11.17 -17.44 -15.86
C ALA A 122 11.18 -17.98 -17.30
N ALA A 123 11.57 -17.15 -18.26
CA ALA A 123 12.01 -17.62 -19.57
C ALA A 123 13.32 -18.42 -19.43
N PRO A 124 13.62 -19.38 -20.33
CA PRO A 124 14.86 -20.15 -20.26
C PRO A 124 16.14 -19.28 -20.30
N SER A 125 16.04 -18.11 -20.92
CA SER A 125 17.11 -17.10 -21.02
C SER A 125 17.34 -16.30 -19.74
N LEU A 126 16.38 -16.29 -18.80
CA LEU A 126 16.48 -15.53 -17.57
C LEU A 126 17.30 -16.33 -16.53
N SER A 127 18.48 -15.80 -16.20
CA SER A 127 19.38 -16.34 -15.18
C SER A 127 19.16 -15.73 -13.78
N SER A 128 18.58 -14.53 -13.70
CA SER A 128 18.33 -13.84 -12.43
C SER A 128 17.01 -14.26 -11.79
N GLN A 129 16.65 -13.58 -10.70
CA GLN A 129 15.35 -13.74 -10.07
C GLN A 129 14.19 -13.33 -10.98
N THR A 130 13.02 -13.96 -10.81
CA THR A 130 11.82 -13.57 -11.58
C THR A 130 11.19 -12.27 -11.07
N MET A 131 11.31 -12.01 -9.77
CA MET A 131 10.72 -10.86 -9.12
C MET A 131 11.57 -10.43 -7.93
N ALA A 132 11.70 -9.13 -7.69
CA ALA A 132 12.44 -8.58 -6.57
C ALA A 132 11.64 -7.47 -5.88
N VAL A 133 11.50 -7.54 -4.56
CA VAL A 133 10.98 -6.43 -3.75
C VAL A 133 12.13 -5.43 -3.54
N ARG A 134 11.93 -4.17 -3.91
CA ARG A 134 12.97 -3.12 -3.92
C ARG A 134 12.67 -1.96 -2.96
N GLY A 135 11.79 -2.18 -1.99
CA GLY A 135 11.41 -1.15 -1.03
C GLY A 135 10.46 -1.67 0.04
N ASP A 136 10.00 -0.73 0.87
CA ASP A 136 9.14 -1.01 2.01
C ASP A 136 7.65 -1.00 1.63
N ASN A 137 6.80 -1.45 2.56
CA ASN A 137 5.34 -1.43 2.40
C ASN A 137 4.84 -2.18 1.17
N VAL A 138 5.33 -3.41 0.96
CA VAL A 138 4.91 -4.25 -0.16
C VAL A 138 4.03 -5.41 0.31
N ILE A 139 2.90 -5.61 -0.38
CA ILE A 139 1.97 -6.72 -0.18
C ILE A 139 1.89 -7.52 -1.48
N VAL A 140 2.37 -8.76 -1.48
CA VAL A 140 2.22 -9.68 -2.62
C VAL A 140 1.40 -10.89 -2.18
N ARG A 141 0.24 -11.13 -2.81
CA ARG A 141 -0.67 -12.21 -2.41
C ARG A 141 -1.24 -12.95 -3.61
N TYR A 142 -1.51 -14.24 -3.40
CA TYR A 142 -2.18 -15.13 -4.37
C TYR A 142 -1.48 -15.23 -5.74
N LEU A 143 -0.15 -15.14 -5.75
CA LEU A 143 0.69 -15.46 -6.90
C LEU A 143 1.31 -16.83 -6.75
N ARG A 144 1.60 -17.49 -7.87
CA ARG A 144 2.46 -18.67 -7.93
C ARG A 144 3.74 -18.33 -8.66
N PHE A 145 4.85 -18.92 -8.25
CA PHE A 145 6.13 -18.77 -8.94
C PHE A 145 6.59 -20.12 -9.48
N ARG A 146 7.04 -20.14 -10.74
CA ARG A 146 7.55 -21.34 -11.42
C ARG A 146 8.76 -20.97 -12.27
N ARG A 147 9.97 -21.08 -11.71
CA ARG A 147 11.20 -20.78 -12.47
C ARG A 147 11.31 -21.59 -13.77
N GLY A 148 10.99 -22.88 -13.74
CA GLY A 148 11.25 -23.77 -14.88
C GLY A 148 12.76 -24.03 -15.07
N ALA A 149 13.11 -24.74 -16.14
CA ALA A 149 14.51 -25.03 -16.47
C ALA A 149 15.17 -23.83 -17.17
N SER A 150 16.32 -23.39 -16.66
CA SER A 150 17.15 -22.38 -17.33
C SER A 150 18.12 -23.05 -18.30
N SER A 151 18.36 -22.43 -19.45
CA SER A 151 19.43 -22.86 -20.38
C SER A 151 20.80 -22.33 -19.97
N ALA A 152 20.84 -21.32 -19.09
CA ALA A 152 22.06 -20.81 -18.49
C ALA A 152 22.47 -21.63 -17.24
N PRO A 153 23.78 -21.78 -16.96
CA PRO A 153 24.30 -22.44 -15.76
C PRO A 153 24.13 -21.55 -14.54
N THR A 154 22.89 -21.19 -14.21
CA THR A 154 22.60 -20.44 -13.00
C THR A 154 22.04 -21.41 -11.99
N CYS A 155 22.91 -21.84 -11.08
CA CYS A 155 22.54 -22.76 -10.00
C CYS A 155 21.46 -22.15 -9.07
N CYS A 156 21.30 -20.82 -9.03
CA CYS A 156 20.55 -20.15 -7.97
C CYS A 156 19.66 -18.96 -8.42
N GLY A 157 19.00 -18.99 -9.59
CA GLY A 157 18.00 -17.95 -9.89
C GLY A 157 16.82 -17.98 -8.91
N ASP A 158 16.65 -17.00 -8.03
CA ASP A 158 15.53 -17.05 -7.09
C ASP A 158 14.18 -16.81 -7.78
N ASN A 159 13.08 -17.34 -7.23
CA ASN A 159 11.78 -16.91 -7.74
C ASN A 159 11.48 -15.48 -7.28
N LEU A 160 11.61 -15.24 -5.98
CA LEU A 160 11.37 -13.96 -5.33
C LEU A 160 12.58 -13.60 -4.48
N LEU A 161 13.15 -12.43 -4.73
CA LEU A 161 14.14 -11.79 -3.87
C LEU A 161 13.46 -10.72 -3.02
N ILE A 162 13.82 -10.65 -1.74
CA ILE A 162 13.47 -9.54 -0.84
C ILE A 162 14.81 -8.86 -0.52
N ALA A 163 15.00 -7.65 -1.04
CA ALA A 163 16.28 -6.93 -1.00
C ALA A 163 16.22 -5.70 -0.09
#